data_AF-A0A7A6M0J4-F1
#
_entry.id   AF-A0A7A6M0J4-F1
#
_cell.length_a   1.000
_cell.length_b   1.000
_cell.length_c   1.000
_cell.angle_alpha   90.00
_cell.angle_beta   90.00
_cell.angle_gamma   90.00
#
_symmetry.space_group_name_H-M   'P 1'
#
loop_
_entity.id
_entity.type
_entity.pdbx_description
1 polymer ?
#
loop_
_entity_poly.entity_id
_entity_poly.type
_entity_poly.pdbx_seq_one_letter_code
_entity_poly.pdbx_strand_id
1 'polypeptide(L)' 'VAKVVEKMRREKRKIIPLCPFAKHEFDKIREYDDIRS' A
#
# COMPACT_ATOMS: atom_id res chain seq x y z
N VAL A 1 -5.01 0.53 -6.36
CA VAL A 1 -4.19 0.50 -5.13
C VAL A 1 -4.63 1.56 -4.11
N ALA A 2 -4.79 2.83 -4.50
CA ALA A 2 -5.21 3.94 -3.62
C ALA A 2 -6.38 3.65 -2.68
N LYS A 3 -7.53 3.14 -3.18
CA LYS A 3 -8.70 2.81 -2.33
C LYS A 3 -8.37 1.79 -1.21
N VAL A 4 -7.48 0.83 -1.49
CA VAL A 4 -7.05 -0.16 -0.50
C VAL A 4 -6.13 0.50 0.53
N VAL A 5 -5.21 1.35 0.10
CA VAL A 5 -4.33 2.13 0.99
C VAL A 5 -5.15 2.99 1.94
N GLU A 6 -6.13 3.74 1.44
CA GLU A 6 -6.99 4.59 2.29
C GLU A 6 -7.78 3.78 3.31
N LYS A 7 -8.36 2.65 2.90
CA LYS A 7 -9.09 1.75 3.80
C LYS A 7 -8.17 1.21 4.89
N MET A 8 -6.99 0.73 4.52
CA MET A 8 -6.05 0.10 5.45
C MET A 8 -5.42 1.12 6.42
N ARG A 9 -5.23 2.38 6.00
CA ARG A 9 -4.87 3.48 6.92
C ARG A 9 -5.92 3.69 7.99
N ARG A 10 -7.20 3.73 7.61
CA ARG A 10 -8.32 3.88 8.56
C ARG A 10 -8.41 2.71 9.52
N GLU A 11 -8.19 1.50 9.02
CA GLU A 11 -8.16 0.27 9.84
C GLU A 11 -6.88 0.11 10.67
N LYS A 12 -5.88 1.01 10.50
CA LYS A 12 -4.55 0.93 11.13
C LYS A 12 -3.84 -0.40 10.85
N ARG A 13 -3.96 -0.88 9.61
CA ARG A 13 -3.34 -2.13 9.13
C ARG A 13 -2.34 -1.83 8.02
N LYS A 14 -1.23 -2.57 8.02
CA LYS A 14 -0.23 -2.50 6.94
C LYS A 14 -0.59 -3.42 5.77
N ILE A 15 -0.01 -3.15 4.60
CA ILE A 15 -0.22 -3.89 3.36
C ILE A 15 1.07 -4.59 2.93
N ILE A 16 0.96 -5.87 2.55
CA ILE A 16 2.00 -6.62 1.84
C ILE A 16 1.56 -6.77 0.37
N PRO A 17 2.18 -6.07 -0.58
CA PRO A 17 1.76 -6.11 -1.98
C PRO A 17 2.33 -7.35 -2.68
N LEU A 18 1.61 -8.48 -2.56
CA LEU A 18 2.01 -9.75 -3.21
C LEU A 18 1.79 -9.74 -4.73
N CYS A 19 0.79 -9.00 -5.21
CA CYS A 19 0.54 -8.85 -6.64
C CYS A 19 1.66 -8.02 -7.29
N PRO A 20 2.28 -8.46 -8.40
CA PRO A 20 3.37 -7.72 -9.05
C PRO A 20 2.99 -6.28 -9.44
N PHE A 21 1.75 -6.09 -9.92
CA PHE A 21 1.22 -4.75 -10.22
C PHE A 21 1.17 -3.87 -8.97
N ALA A 22 0.64 -4.40 -7.86
CA ALA A 22 0.60 -3.66 -6.61
C ALA A 22 2.00 -3.36 -6.09
N LYS A 23 2.94 -4.30 -6.19
CA LYS A 23 4.32 -4.09 -5.76
C LYS A 23 4.96 -2.92 -6.52
N HIS A 24 4.79 -2.85 -7.84
CA HIS A 24 5.32 -1.76 -8.65
C HIS A 24 4.76 -0.39 -8.23
N GLU A 25 3.45 -0.30 -7.97
CA GLU A 25 2.83 0.93 -7.49
C GLU A 25 3.39 1.36 -6.12
N PHE A 26 3.59 0.41 -5.21
CA PHE A 26 4.19 0.65 -3.88
C PHE A 26 5.68 1.01 -3.93
N ASP A 27 6.43 0.53 -4.93
CA ASP A 27 7.84 0.89 -5.09
C ASP A 27 8.01 2.30 -5.69
N LYS A 28 7.02 2.79 -6.45
CA LYS A 28 7.07 4.09 -7.15
C LYS A 28 6.55 5.25 -6.29
N ILE A 29 5.53 5.02 -5.47
CA ILE A 29 4.80 6.06 -4.73
C ILE A 29 5.30 6.09 -3.29
N ARG A 30 6.14 7.09 -2.96
CA ARG A 30 6.75 7.25 -1.63
C ARG A 30 5.71 7.46 -0.53
N GLU A 31 4.56 8.02 -0.88
CA GLU A 31 3.44 8.21 0.02
C GLU A 31 2.87 6.89 0.52
N TYR A 32 3.23 5.72 -0.04
CA TYR A 32 2.79 4.41 0.47
C TYR A 32 3.79 3.74 1.41
N ASP A 33 4.95 4.35 1.66
CA ASP A 33 5.99 3.80 2.54
C ASP A 33 5.51 3.69 4.00
N ASP A 34 4.61 4.57 4.44
CA ASP A 34 4.02 4.56 5.80
C ASP A 34 3.15 3.33 6.09
N ILE A 35 2.58 2.73 5.04
CA ILE A 35 1.61 1.65 5.14
C ILE A 35 2.12 0.31 4.59
N ARG A 36 3.33 0.29 4.03
CA ARG A 36 3.99 -0.94 3.61
C ARG A 36 4.49 -1.73 4.84
N SER A 37 4.28 -3.05 4.83
CA SER A 37 4.84 -3.97 5.85
C SER A 37 6.14 -4.62 5.40
#